data_AF-A0A2V5WLT0-F1
#
_entry.id   AF-A0A2V5WLT0-F1
#
_cell.length_a   1.000
_cell.length_b   1.000
_cell.length_c   1.000
_cell.angle_alpha   90.00
_cell.angle_beta   90.00
_cell.angle_gamma   90.00
#
_symmetry.space_group_name_H-M   'P 1'
#
loop_
_entity.id
_entity.type
_entity.pdbx_description
1 polymer ?
#
loop_
_entity_poly.entity_id
_entity_poly.type
_entity_poly.pdbx_seq_one_letter_code
_entity_poly.pdbx_strand_id
1 'polypeptide(L)'
;MSASLRAADPPNLEPLISISVNDSGSAEIYRGMPLLVSVVLLHPLITDSAVSPILLASEPGPWTNAVKLSISNANGDSQTWPFHSTVNPSNTIVLDSSHYAQLDWWLAPEQTSLLSTGQYTAEVSLNTTNVTLPDAWNGVADSVPAALQILDEPVSLSEAQAENKYGQLAQYYSFLGNNTLALDQLNLLLAAYPTNITGLRLKSIVLDALGRTVEAFNTCQAALAEAYARNPSAMEPPLNLLLLQRQLLNKLYAPVILSIQLASQLVTLQWNSIPDRLYELQTSQNLRDWAPLVSALKATGTNQVWQTNISGTRQFFRVNSGP
;
A
#
# COMPACT_ATOMS: atom_id res chain seq x y z
N MET A 1 45.83 10.53 11.00
CA MET A 1 44.97 9.44 10.50
C MET A 1 44.42 8.73 11.73
N SER A 2 43.21 9.05 12.14
CA SER A 2 42.55 8.35 13.24
C SER A 2 41.93 7.08 12.68
N ALA A 3 42.59 5.93 12.92
CA ALA A 3 41.99 4.64 12.65
C ALA A 3 40.80 4.48 13.60
N SER A 4 39.59 4.45 13.04
CA SER A 4 38.39 4.13 13.78
C SER A 4 38.50 2.67 14.22
N LEU A 5 38.74 2.42 15.50
CA LEU A 5 38.68 1.10 16.13
C LEU A 5 37.20 0.70 16.21
N ARG A 6 36.60 0.29 15.08
CA ARG A 6 35.32 -0.42 15.12
C ARG A 6 35.63 -1.84 15.60
N ALA A 7 34.97 -2.26 16.67
CA ALA A 7 34.99 -3.67 17.08
C ALA A 7 34.43 -4.51 15.92
N ALA A 8 35.05 -5.64 15.62
CA ALA A 8 34.49 -6.57 14.65
C ALA A 8 33.11 -7.03 15.16
N ASP A 9 32.13 -7.10 14.25
CA ASP A 9 30.80 -7.62 14.57
C ASP A 9 30.96 -9.05 15.14
N PRO A 10 30.21 -9.42 16.20
CA PRO A 10 30.33 -10.75 16.77
C PRO A 10 29.96 -11.81 15.71
N PRO A 11 30.68 -12.95 15.68
CA PRO A 11 30.37 -13.99 14.72
C PRO A 11 28.96 -14.53 14.95
N ASN A 12 28.20 -14.72 13.87
CA ASN A 12 26.86 -15.33 13.87
C ASN A 12 25.77 -14.55 14.64
N LEU A 13 25.60 -13.26 14.33
CA LEU A 13 24.49 -12.45 14.85
C LEU A 13 23.13 -13.06 14.49
N GLU A 14 22.27 -13.21 15.49
CA GLU A 14 20.90 -13.71 15.34
C GLU A 14 20.01 -12.67 14.64
N PRO A 15 19.28 -13.04 13.57
CA PRO A 15 18.29 -12.17 12.95
C PRO A 15 17.19 -11.79 13.93
N LEU A 16 16.73 -10.53 13.88
CA LEU A 16 15.52 -10.14 14.60
C LEU A 16 14.30 -10.55 13.78
N ILE A 17 13.30 -11.15 14.45
CA ILE A 17 12.04 -11.54 13.84
C ILE A 17 10.91 -10.81 14.55
N SER A 18 10.09 -10.13 13.76
CA SER A 18 8.87 -9.49 14.23
C SER A 18 7.68 -10.09 13.51
N ILE A 19 6.62 -10.40 14.26
CA ILE A 19 5.32 -10.79 13.73
C ILE A 19 4.30 -9.70 14.07
N SER A 20 3.39 -9.44 13.15
CA SER A 20 2.21 -8.62 13.39
C SER A 20 0.99 -9.30 12.79
N VAL A 21 -0.16 -9.14 13.42
CA VAL A 21 -1.46 -9.59 12.93
C VAL A 21 -2.32 -8.33 12.74
N ASN A 22 -2.79 -8.10 11.52
CA ASN A 22 -3.51 -6.88 11.13
C ASN A 22 -2.81 -5.59 11.61
N ASP A 23 -1.51 -5.49 11.36
CA ASP A 23 -0.61 -4.38 11.75
C ASP A 23 -0.44 -4.18 13.26
N SER A 24 -0.76 -5.18 14.10
CA SER A 24 -0.63 -5.10 15.56
C SER A 24 0.04 -6.33 16.17
N GLY A 25 0.75 -6.15 17.29
CA GLY A 25 1.20 -7.27 18.14
C GLY A 25 0.08 -7.83 19.03
N SER A 26 -1.07 -7.15 19.09
CA SER A 26 -2.28 -7.63 19.76
C SER A 26 -3.51 -7.21 18.94
N ALA A 27 -4.24 -8.18 18.39
CA ALA A 27 -5.33 -7.93 17.45
C ALA A 27 -6.65 -8.54 17.94
N GLU A 28 -7.72 -7.77 17.82
CA GLU A 28 -9.11 -8.27 17.89
C GLU A 28 -9.66 -8.39 16.47
N ILE A 29 -10.16 -9.56 16.11
CA ILE A 29 -10.69 -9.84 14.78
C ILE A 29 -12.09 -10.43 14.91
N TYR A 30 -13.06 -9.80 14.25
CA TYR A 30 -14.39 -10.38 14.12
C TYR A 30 -14.40 -11.45 13.02
N ARG A 31 -15.05 -12.58 13.27
CA ARG A 31 -15.27 -13.63 12.26
C ARG A 31 -15.90 -13.01 11.00
N GLY A 32 -15.39 -13.38 9.82
CA GLY A 32 -15.79 -12.73 8.56
C GLY A 32 -14.94 -11.51 8.18
N MET A 33 -13.93 -11.15 8.97
CA MET A 33 -12.89 -10.19 8.57
C MET A 33 -11.64 -10.91 8.05
N PRO A 34 -10.85 -10.29 7.16
CA PRO A 34 -9.57 -10.84 6.78
C PRO A 34 -8.62 -10.84 7.97
N LEU A 35 -7.73 -11.83 8.00
CA LEU A 35 -6.63 -11.90 8.94
C LEU A 35 -5.34 -11.90 8.11
N LEU A 36 -4.52 -10.87 8.27
CA LEU A 36 -3.22 -10.72 7.65
C LEU A 36 -2.15 -10.88 8.72
N VAL A 37 -1.21 -11.80 8.52
CA VAL A 37 -0.02 -11.96 9.34
C VAL A 37 1.17 -11.49 8.53
N SER A 38 1.88 -10.48 9.02
CA SER A 38 3.12 -10.03 8.39
C SER A 38 4.30 -10.33 9.30
N VAL A 39 5.31 -10.97 8.72
CA VAL A 39 6.59 -11.26 9.37
C VAL A 39 7.69 -10.47 8.69
N VAL A 40 8.48 -9.79 9.52
CA VAL A 40 9.66 -9.05 9.07
C VAL A 40 10.88 -9.63 9.76
N LEU A 41 11.89 -10.02 8.97
CA LEU A 41 13.21 -10.38 9.45
C LEU A 41 14.21 -9.27 9.15
N LEU A 42 14.96 -8.87 10.17
CA LEU A 42 15.85 -7.71 10.15
C LEU A 42 17.24 -8.10 10.62
N HIS A 43 18.24 -7.37 10.12
CA HIS A 43 19.54 -7.37 10.75
C HIS A 43 19.43 -6.70 12.14
N PRO A 44 19.96 -7.27 13.24
CA PRO A 44 19.86 -6.69 14.58
C PRO A 44 20.50 -5.31 14.71
N LEU A 45 21.49 -5.04 13.85
CA LEU A 45 22.20 -3.76 13.74
C LEU A 45 21.82 -2.99 12.46
N ILE A 46 20.56 -3.04 12.01
CA ILE A 46 20.09 -2.43 10.74
C ILE A 46 20.42 -0.93 10.61
N THR A 47 20.60 -0.22 11.72
CA THR A 47 20.95 1.21 11.72
C THR A 47 22.44 1.48 11.44
N ASP A 48 23.30 0.44 11.44
CA ASP A 48 24.72 0.56 11.13
C ASP A 48 24.98 0.30 9.63
N SER A 49 25.32 1.36 8.89
CA SER A 49 25.56 1.28 7.44
C SER A 49 26.78 0.44 7.02
N ALA A 50 27.64 0.04 7.95
CA ALA A 50 28.85 -0.74 7.68
C ALA A 50 28.74 -2.20 8.16
N VAL A 51 27.52 -2.66 8.48
CA VAL A 51 27.29 -3.97 9.06
C VAL A 51 27.61 -5.13 8.11
N SER A 52 28.19 -6.20 8.64
CA SER A 52 28.34 -7.45 7.89
C SER A 52 26.97 -8.08 7.61
N PRO A 53 26.66 -8.47 6.36
CA PRO A 53 25.34 -9.00 6.03
C PRO A 53 25.08 -10.37 6.66
N ILE A 54 23.81 -10.64 6.98
CA ILE A 54 23.34 -11.98 7.33
C ILE A 54 22.71 -12.61 6.08
N LEU A 55 23.25 -13.74 5.63
CA LEU A 55 22.67 -14.53 4.54
C LEU A 55 21.71 -15.58 5.12
N LEU A 56 20.42 -15.49 4.78
CA LEU A 56 19.43 -16.51 5.10
C LEU A 56 19.23 -17.45 3.91
N ALA A 57 19.09 -18.73 4.19
CA ALA A 57 18.83 -19.77 3.20
C ALA A 57 18.00 -20.91 3.81
N SER A 58 17.47 -21.77 2.96
CA SER A 58 16.85 -23.05 3.36
C SER A 58 17.32 -24.15 2.42
N GLU A 59 17.41 -25.39 2.92
CA GLU A 59 17.75 -26.56 2.11
C GLU A 59 16.73 -27.69 2.38
N PRO A 60 15.98 -28.16 1.36
CA PRO A 60 15.87 -27.66 -0.01
C PRO A 60 14.89 -26.47 -0.15
N GLY A 61 15.10 -25.64 -1.18
CA GLY A 61 14.11 -24.67 -1.68
C GLY A 61 14.32 -23.22 -1.24
N PRO A 62 13.27 -22.38 -1.35
CA PRO A 62 13.35 -20.97 -1.01
C PRO A 62 13.64 -20.75 0.48
N TRP A 63 14.29 -19.64 0.82
CA TRP A 63 14.63 -19.30 2.21
C TRP A 63 13.39 -19.27 3.12
N THR A 64 12.22 -18.97 2.56
CA THR A 64 10.93 -18.96 3.27
C THR A 64 10.55 -20.31 3.85
N ASN A 65 11.09 -21.43 3.34
CA ASN A 65 10.85 -22.77 3.89
C ASN A 65 11.42 -22.94 5.31
N ALA A 66 12.40 -22.11 5.70
CA ALA A 66 12.93 -22.09 7.05
C ALA A 66 12.02 -21.35 8.05
N VAL A 67 11.00 -20.63 7.57
CA VAL A 67 10.09 -19.84 8.41
C VAL A 67 8.79 -20.58 8.63
N LYS A 68 8.40 -20.77 9.89
CA LYS A 68 7.18 -21.47 10.28
C LYS A 68 6.29 -20.57 11.13
N LEU A 69 5.09 -20.30 10.64
CA LEU A 69 3.99 -19.74 11.42
C LEU A 69 3.29 -20.85 12.21
N SER A 70 3.12 -20.64 13.51
CA SER A 70 2.38 -21.52 14.42
C SER A 70 1.30 -20.72 15.13
N ILE A 71 0.11 -21.30 15.21
CA ILE A 71 -1.01 -20.75 15.98
C ILE A 71 -1.34 -21.71 17.11
N SER A 72 -1.52 -21.19 18.32
CA SER A 72 -2.00 -21.96 19.48
C SER A 72 -3.23 -21.31 20.08
N ASN A 73 -4.11 -22.10 20.68
CA ASN A 73 -5.25 -21.58 21.44
C ASN A 73 -4.84 -21.21 22.87
N ALA A 74 -5.79 -20.70 23.67
CA ALA A 74 -5.57 -20.37 25.08
C ALA A 74 -5.05 -21.52 25.97
N ASN A 75 -5.26 -22.79 25.58
CA ASN A 75 -4.76 -23.96 26.29
C ASN A 75 -3.34 -24.38 25.84
N GLY A 76 -2.79 -23.71 24.82
CA GLY A 76 -1.53 -24.09 24.18
C GLY A 76 -1.68 -25.15 23.09
N ASP A 77 -2.90 -25.56 22.73
CA ASP A 77 -3.10 -26.54 21.67
C ASP A 77 -2.87 -25.91 20.30
N SER A 78 -2.01 -26.54 19.51
CA SER A 78 -1.72 -26.13 18.14
C SER A 78 -2.98 -26.13 17.26
N GLN A 79 -3.16 -25.07 16.48
CA GLN A 79 -4.27 -24.87 15.57
C GLN A 79 -3.76 -24.87 14.13
N THR A 80 -4.47 -25.59 13.25
CA THR A 80 -4.19 -25.59 11.82
C THR A 80 -5.20 -24.73 11.10
N TRP A 81 -4.77 -23.60 10.56
CA TRP A 81 -5.59 -22.70 9.77
C TRP A 81 -5.15 -22.71 8.30
N PRO A 82 -6.08 -22.54 7.34
CA PRO A 82 -5.81 -22.67 5.91
C PRO A 82 -5.17 -21.40 5.34
N PHE A 83 -4.03 -20.99 5.90
CA PHE A 83 -3.33 -19.78 5.46
C PHE A 83 -2.93 -19.86 3.99
N HIS A 84 -3.22 -18.78 3.28
CA HIS A 84 -2.53 -18.44 2.05
C HIS A 84 -1.20 -17.77 2.38
N SER A 85 -0.22 -17.86 1.49
CA SER A 85 1.08 -17.21 1.65
C SER A 85 1.58 -16.64 0.33
N THR A 86 2.40 -15.60 0.40
CA THR A 86 3.17 -15.16 -0.77
C THR A 86 4.32 -16.15 -1.00
N VAL A 87 4.57 -16.52 -2.26
CA VAL A 87 5.69 -17.40 -2.61
C VAL A 87 6.84 -16.53 -3.09
N ASN A 88 7.93 -16.51 -2.33
CA ASN A 88 9.20 -15.96 -2.82
C ASN A 88 10.05 -17.11 -3.34
N PRO A 89 10.31 -17.22 -4.66
CA PRO A 89 11.04 -18.34 -5.23
C PRO A 89 12.56 -18.29 -4.94
N SER A 90 13.08 -17.21 -4.36
CA SER A 90 14.51 -17.07 -4.09
C SER A 90 14.98 -18.04 -3.01
N ASN A 91 16.03 -18.80 -3.31
CA ASN A 91 16.67 -19.74 -2.38
C ASN A 91 17.34 -19.04 -1.18
N THR A 92 17.75 -17.79 -1.35
CA THR A 92 18.43 -17.01 -0.32
C THR A 92 17.88 -15.58 -0.24
N ILE A 93 18.13 -14.94 0.89
CA ILE A 93 17.91 -13.50 1.08
C ILE A 93 18.99 -12.92 1.99
N VAL A 94 19.39 -11.69 1.73
CA VAL A 94 20.40 -10.97 2.52
C VAL A 94 19.70 -9.97 3.43
N LEU A 95 20.09 -9.96 4.70
CA LEU A 95 19.69 -8.95 5.68
C LEU A 95 20.90 -8.04 5.96
N ASP A 96 20.73 -6.75 5.73
CA ASP A 96 21.76 -5.73 6.00
C ASP A 96 21.09 -4.40 6.40
N SER A 97 21.83 -3.29 6.38
CA SER A 97 21.32 -1.96 6.75
C SER A 97 20.25 -1.38 5.80
N SER A 98 20.06 -1.99 4.63
CA SER A 98 19.18 -1.54 3.55
C SER A 98 18.20 -2.61 3.06
N HIS A 99 18.47 -3.88 3.34
CA HIS A 99 17.65 -5.02 2.93
C HIS A 99 17.09 -5.73 4.15
N TYR A 100 15.78 -6.01 4.09
CA TYR A 100 15.06 -6.82 5.05
C TYR A 100 14.25 -7.89 4.30
N ALA A 101 13.86 -8.94 5.01
CA ALA A 101 12.98 -9.96 4.47
C ALA A 101 11.57 -9.77 5.02
N GLN A 102 10.57 -9.97 4.17
CA GLN A 102 9.17 -9.94 4.54
C GLN A 102 8.46 -11.18 3.99
N LEU A 103 7.58 -11.75 4.80
CA LEU A 103 6.71 -12.86 4.44
C LEU A 103 5.32 -12.60 5.01
N ASP A 104 4.31 -12.72 4.16
CA ASP A 104 2.93 -12.45 4.52
C ASP A 104 2.07 -13.71 4.36
N TRP A 105 1.25 -14.00 5.37
CA TRP A 105 0.19 -14.98 5.31
C TRP A 105 -1.16 -14.30 5.48
N TRP A 106 -2.20 -14.87 4.86
CA TRP A 106 -3.55 -14.36 5.08
C TRP A 106 -4.62 -15.44 5.12
N LEU A 107 -5.71 -15.12 5.82
CA LEU A 107 -6.98 -15.82 5.73
C LEU A 107 -8.03 -14.87 5.15
N ALA A 108 -8.79 -15.37 4.19
CA ALA A 108 -9.93 -14.68 3.61
C ALA A 108 -11.08 -14.57 4.63
N PRO A 109 -11.98 -13.58 4.47
CA PRO A 109 -13.20 -13.44 5.26
C PRO A 109 -13.99 -14.75 5.43
N GLU A 110 -14.13 -15.54 4.38
CA GLU A 110 -14.87 -16.80 4.40
C GLU A 110 -14.17 -17.84 5.27
N GLN A 111 -12.83 -17.82 5.33
CA GLN A 111 -12.05 -18.74 6.15
C GLN A 111 -12.08 -18.34 7.64
N THR A 112 -11.95 -17.05 7.95
CA THR A 112 -12.04 -16.58 9.35
C THR A 112 -13.45 -16.76 9.92
N SER A 113 -14.48 -16.76 9.06
CA SER A 113 -15.86 -17.04 9.48
C SER A 113 -16.04 -18.44 10.08
N LEU A 114 -15.17 -19.39 9.72
CA LEU A 114 -15.19 -20.78 10.17
C LEU A 114 -14.37 -21.00 11.44
N LEU A 115 -13.59 -20.01 11.88
CA LEU A 115 -12.80 -20.12 13.10
C LEU A 115 -13.71 -20.12 14.34
N SER A 116 -13.23 -20.76 15.40
CA SER A 116 -13.88 -20.66 16.71
C SER A 116 -13.50 -19.34 17.36
N THR A 117 -14.41 -18.76 18.13
CA THR A 117 -14.12 -17.59 18.96
C THR A 117 -13.20 -18.00 20.12
N GLY A 118 -12.29 -17.11 20.53
CA GLY A 118 -11.37 -17.39 21.62
C GLY A 118 -10.09 -16.56 21.56
N GLN A 119 -9.22 -16.80 22.54
CA GLN A 119 -7.86 -16.27 22.55
C GLN A 119 -6.91 -17.25 21.87
N TYR A 120 -6.02 -16.70 21.08
CA TYR A 120 -5.01 -17.39 20.31
C TYR A 120 -3.68 -16.63 20.39
N THR A 121 -2.61 -17.36 20.15
CA THR A 121 -1.26 -16.80 20.05
C THR A 121 -0.68 -17.18 18.69
N ALA A 122 -0.13 -16.19 17.99
CA ALA A 122 0.59 -16.39 16.76
C ALA A 122 2.10 -16.23 17.00
N GLU A 123 2.87 -17.23 16.61
CA GLU A 123 4.32 -17.27 16.79
C GLU A 123 4.98 -17.67 15.48
N VAL A 124 6.14 -17.06 15.21
CA VAL A 124 6.95 -17.40 14.04
C VAL A 124 8.34 -17.80 14.50
N SER A 125 8.81 -18.91 13.94
CA SER A 125 10.16 -19.43 14.15
C SER A 125 10.89 -19.50 12.82
N LEU A 126 12.13 -19.00 12.79
CA LEU A 126 13.10 -19.25 11.73
C LEU A 126 14.01 -20.38 12.18
N ASN A 127 14.11 -21.44 11.40
CA ASN A 127 15.00 -22.55 11.68
C ASN A 127 15.85 -22.89 10.45
N THR A 128 17.13 -22.56 10.52
CA THR A 128 18.12 -22.83 9.46
C THR A 128 19.17 -23.86 9.89
N THR A 129 18.94 -24.63 10.97
CA THR A 129 19.97 -25.54 11.52
C THR A 129 20.42 -26.62 10.54
N ASN A 130 19.58 -26.95 9.55
CA ASN A 130 19.86 -27.94 8.52
C ASN A 130 20.57 -27.37 7.28
N VAL A 131 20.82 -26.06 7.23
CA VAL A 131 21.45 -25.40 6.08
C VAL A 131 22.95 -25.63 6.11
N THR A 132 23.49 -26.12 4.98
CA THR A 132 24.91 -26.40 4.79
C THR A 132 25.64 -25.40 3.89
N LEU A 133 24.90 -24.45 3.30
CA LEU A 133 25.43 -23.38 2.45
C LEU A 133 26.49 -22.56 3.21
N PRO A 134 27.73 -22.42 2.67
CA PRO A 134 28.75 -21.57 3.27
C PRO A 134 28.27 -20.13 3.47
N ASP A 135 28.69 -19.52 4.59
CA ASP A 135 28.35 -18.15 5.00
C ASP A 135 26.87 -17.88 5.28
N ALA A 136 25.98 -18.87 5.11
CA ALA A 136 24.59 -18.76 5.55
C ALA A 136 24.50 -18.86 7.08
N TRP A 137 23.61 -18.07 7.67
CA TRP A 137 23.33 -18.13 9.08
C TRP A 137 22.67 -19.45 9.45
N ASN A 138 23.20 -20.10 10.48
CA ASN A 138 22.75 -21.39 10.97
C ASN A 138 22.31 -21.24 12.43
N GLY A 139 21.03 -21.39 12.70
CA GLY A 139 20.46 -21.27 14.03
C GLY A 139 18.94 -21.35 14.07
N VAL A 140 18.38 -21.01 15.23
CA VAL A 140 16.95 -20.82 15.44
C VAL A 140 16.74 -19.43 16.03
N ALA A 141 15.74 -18.71 15.52
CA ALA A 141 15.31 -17.42 16.04
C ALA A 141 13.79 -17.40 16.10
N ASP A 142 13.23 -16.84 17.18
CA ASP A 142 11.80 -16.81 17.43
C ASP A 142 11.30 -15.37 17.57
N SER A 143 10.09 -15.12 17.07
CA SER A 143 9.42 -13.83 17.22
C SER A 143 8.89 -13.63 18.65
N VAL A 144 8.73 -12.37 19.07
CA VAL A 144 7.81 -12.06 20.18
C VAL A 144 6.38 -12.47 19.76
N PRO A 145 5.65 -13.29 20.55
CA PRO A 145 4.33 -13.75 20.16
C PRO A 145 3.32 -12.61 19.98
N ALA A 146 2.47 -12.71 18.96
CA ALA A 146 1.35 -11.81 18.78
C ALA A 146 0.07 -12.41 19.40
N ALA A 147 -0.62 -11.62 20.21
CA ALA A 147 -1.89 -12.00 20.81
C ALA A 147 -3.04 -11.78 19.82
N LEU A 148 -3.96 -12.74 19.73
CA LEU A 148 -5.08 -12.69 18.80
C LEU A 148 -6.37 -13.09 19.50
N GLN A 149 -7.39 -12.25 19.41
CA GLN A 149 -8.73 -12.56 19.89
C GLN A 149 -9.70 -12.66 18.72
N ILE A 150 -10.30 -13.84 18.54
CA ILE A 150 -11.37 -14.07 17.56
C ILE A 150 -12.72 -13.89 18.25
N LEU A 151 -13.54 -12.99 17.72
CA LEU A 151 -14.82 -12.58 18.28
C LEU A 151 -15.95 -12.72 17.27
N ASP A 152 -17.18 -12.80 17.76
CA ASP A 152 -18.35 -12.55 16.94
C ASP A 152 -18.55 -11.06 16.69
N GLU A 153 -19.01 -10.74 15.49
CA GLU A 153 -19.33 -9.35 15.15
C GLU A 153 -20.50 -8.85 16.01
N PRO A 154 -20.34 -7.69 16.67
CA PRO A 154 -21.44 -7.05 17.38
C PRO A 154 -22.60 -6.71 16.43
N VAL A 155 -23.83 -6.77 16.95
CA VAL A 155 -25.05 -6.40 16.18
C VAL A 155 -24.98 -4.96 15.64
N SER A 156 -24.27 -4.09 16.34
CA SER A 156 -24.00 -2.71 15.92
C SER A 156 -22.53 -2.38 16.16
N LEU A 157 -21.86 -1.83 15.16
CA LEU A 157 -20.47 -1.40 15.25
C LEU A 157 -20.40 0.07 15.68
N SER A 158 -19.57 0.37 16.68
CA SER A 158 -19.11 1.74 16.95
C SER A 158 -18.27 2.27 15.78
N GLU A 159 -18.02 3.59 15.73
CA GLU A 159 -17.17 4.19 14.69
C GLU A 159 -15.80 3.50 14.61
N ALA A 160 -15.14 3.25 15.76
CA ALA A 160 -13.84 2.59 15.81
C ALA A 160 -13.88 1.13 15.32
N GLN A 161 -14.93 0.39 15.67
CA GLN A 161 -15.10 -0.99 15.21
C GLN A 161 -15.42 -1.05 13.71
N ALA A 162 -16.24 -0.13 13.21
CA ALA A 162 -16.54 -0.02 11.78
C ALA A 162 -15.29 0.39 10.99
N GLU A 163 -14.52 1.36 11.49
CA GLU A 163 -13.24 1.77 10.90
C GLU A 163 -12.27 0.60 10.81
N ASN A 164 -12.11 -0.16 11.90
CA ASN A 164 -11.26 -1.35 11.93
C ASN A 164 -11.76 -2.40 10.91
N LYS A 165 -13.05 -2.76 10.93
CA LYS A 165 -13.62 -3.74 10.01
C LYS A 165 -13.44 -3.37 8.54
N TYR A 166 -13.97 -2.21 8.15
CA TYR A 166 -14.01 -1.80 6.75
C TYR A 166 -12.63 -1.35 6.26
N GLY A 167 -11.78 -0.81 7.13
CA GLY A 167 -10.39 -0.51 6.84
C GLY A 167 -9.59 -1.76 6.52
N GLN A 168 -9.69 -2.81 7.36
CA GLN A 168 -9.00 -4.09 7.13
C GLN A 168 -9.51 -4.81 5.88
N LEU A 169 -10.84 -4.84 5.65
CA LEU A 169 -11.40 -5.38 4.41
C LEU A 169 -10.91 -4.62 3.18
N ALA A 170 -10.83 -3.29 3.24
CA ALA A 170 -10.33 -2.49 2.14
C ALA A 170 -8.84 -2.77 1.85
N GLN A 171 -8.00 -2.83 2.89
CA GLN A 171 -6.60 -3.20 2.76
C GLN A 171 -6.43 -4.59 2.14
N TYR A 172 -7.19 -5.58 2.61
CA TYR A 172 -7.19 -6.94 2.05
C TYR A 172 -7.54 -6.95 0.56
N TYR A 173 -8.62 -6.28 0.16
CA TYR A 173 -9.00 -6.24 -1.25
C TYR A 173 -7.98 -5.47 -2.10
N SER A 174 -7.39 -4.39 -1.59
CA SER A 174 -6.29 -3.69 -2.26
C SER A 174 -5.03 -4.55 -2.38
N PHE A 175 -4.70 -5.36 -1.37
CA PHE A 175 -3.60 -6.33 -1.40
C PHE A 175 -3.81 -7.37 -2.51
N LEU A 176 -5.05 -7.83 -2.71
CA LEU A 176 -5.41 -8.71 -3.83
C LEU A 176 -5.54 -7.99 -5.19
N GLY A 177 -5.25 -6.68 -5.25
CA GLY A 177 -5.38 -5.86 -6.45
C GLY A 177 -6.82 -5.49 -6.83
N ASN A 178 -7.81 -5.85 -5.99
CA ASN A 178 -9.22 -5.55 -6.22
C ASN A 178 -9.63 -4.22 -5.55
N ASN A 179 -9.11 -3.11 -6.10
CA ASN A 179 -9.38 -1.78 -5.56
C ASN A 179 -10.86 -1.36 -5.68
N THR A 180 -11.66 -1.99 -6.55
CA THR A 180 -13.11 -1.75 -6.62
C THR A 180 -13.80 -2.26 -5.37
N LEU A 181 -13.56 -3.52 -4.97
CA LEU A 181 -14.12 -4.05 -3.72
C LEU A 181 -13.58 -3.30 -2.50
N ALA A 182 -12.31 -2.89 -2.52
CA ALA A 182 -11.76 -2.06 -1.44
C ALA A 182 -12.54 -0.74 -1.28
N LEU A 183 -12.87 -0.09 -2.40
CA LEU A 183 -13.65 1.15 -2.40
C LEU A 183 -15.07 0.93 -1.86
N ASP A 184 -15.71 -0.20 -2.21
CA ASP A 184 -17.06 -0.52 -1.73
C ASP A 184 -17.10 -0.64 -0.20
N GLN A 185 -16.10 -1.26 0.41
CA GLN A 185 -16.01 -1.37 1.88
C GLN A 185 -15.86 0.00 2.55
N LEU A 186 -15.04 0.87 1.98
CA LEU A 186 -14.88 2.24 2.50
C LEU A 186 -16.12 3.10 2.28
N ASN A 187 -16.91 2.84 1.23
CA ASN A 187 -18.21 3.46 1.05
C ASN A 187 -19.22 3.00 2.11
N LEU A 188 -19.20 1.74 2.53
CA LEU A 188 -20.04 1.25 3.64
C LEU A 188 -19.68 1.95 4.95
N LEU A 189 -18.39 2.09 5.27
CA LEU A 189 -17.91 2.84 6.43
C LEU A 189 -18.41 4.29 6.40
N LEU A 190 -18.18 4.99 5.30
CA LEU A 190 -18.49 6.41 5.17
C LEU A 190 -19.98 6.71 4.98
N ALA A 191 -20.80 5.70 4.65
CA ALA A 191 -22.25 5.84 4.68
C ALA A 191 -22.77 5.92 6.13
N ALA A 192 -22.18 5.15 7.05
CA ALA A 192 -22.53 5.17 8.47
C ALA A 192 -21.81 6.31 9.24
N TYR A 193 -20.55 6.58 8.88
CA TYR A 193 -19.69 7.55 9.56
C TYR A 193 -19.02 8.49 8.53
N PRO A 194 -19.76 9.47 7.95
CA PRO A 194 -19.28 10.30 6.84
C PRO A 194 -18.03 11.14 7.14
N THR A 195 -17.82 11.47 8.41
CA THR A 195 -16.71 12.27 8.92
C THR A 195 -15.55 11.44 9.42
N ASN A 196 -15.54 10.11 9.20
CA ASN A 196 -14.45 9.27 9.67
C ASN A 196 -13.15 9.58 8.89
N ILE A 197 -12.18 10.19 9.58
CA ILE A 197 -10.96 10.74 8.96
C ILE A 197 -10.11 9.62 8.33
N THR A 198 -9.95 8.49 9.02
CA THR A 198 -9.19 7.35 8.51
C THR A 198 -9.85 6.75 7.27
N GLY A 199 -11.18 6.57 7.30
CA GLY A 199 -11.96 6.08 6.17
C GLY A 199 -11.85 6.98 4.94
N LEU A 200 -11.92 8.31 5.12
CA LEU A 200 -11.71 9.28 4.03
C LEU A 200 -10.27 9.18 3.48
N ARG A 201 -9.26 9.06 4.36
CA ARG A 201 -7.86 8.86 3.95
C ARG A 201 -7.68 7.59 3.12
N LEU A 202 -8.15 6.46 3.62
CA LEU A 202 -8.05 5.18 2.92
C LEU A 202 -8.79 5.23 1.58
N LYS A 203 -9.98 5.86 1.54
CA LYS A 203 -10.75 6.02 0.30
C LYS A 203 -10.00 6.85 -0.72
N SER A 204 -9.34 7.93 -0.29
CA SER A 204 -8.46 8.71 -1.16
C SER A 204 -7.33 7.87 -1.76
N ILE A 205 -6.69 7.01 -0.98
CA ILE A 205 -5.60 6.15 -1.47
C ILE A 205 -6.14 5.14 -2.51
N VAL A 206 -7.27 4.49 -2.21
CA VAL A 206 -7.89 3.51 -3.12
C VAL A 206 -8.38 4.16 -4.41
N LEU A 207 -8.97 5.36 -4.34
CA LEU A 207 -9.39 6.12 -5.53
C LEU A 207 -8.20 6.45 -6.44
N ASP A 208 -7.06 6.86 -5.87
CA ASP A 208 -5.85 7.14 -6.63
C ASP A 208 -5.28 5.85 -7.28
N ALA A 209 -5.33 4.72 -6.57
CA ALA A 209 -4.95 3.41 -7.12
C ALA A 209 -5.86 2.96 -8.28
N LEU A 210 -7.12 3.43 -8.31
CA LEU A 210 -8.06 3.25 -9.43
C LEU A 210 -7.86 4.26 -10.57
N GLY A 211 -6.88 5.17 -10.47
CA GLY A 211 -6.65 6.25 -11.45
C GLY A 211 -7.64 7.42 -11.33
N ARG A 212 -8.50 7.44 -10.31
CA ARG A 212 -9.49 8.50 -10.04
C ARG A 212 -8.87 9.60 -9.19
N THR A 213 -7.73 10.12 -9.62
CA THR A 213 -6.88 11.02 -8.83
C THR A 213 -7.57 12.34 -8.45
N VAL A 214 -8.47 12.86 -9.29
CA VAL A 214 -9.27 14.07 -8.96
C VAL A 214 -10.19 13.80 -7.77
N GLU A 215 -10.90 12.67 -7.78
CA GLU A 215 -11.78 12.28 -6.67
C GLU A 215 -11.00 11.92 -5.41
N ALA A 216 -9.84 11.28 -5.57
CA ALA A 216 -8.91 11.03 -4.47
C ALA A 216 -8.51 12.35 -3.79
N PHE A 217 -8.08 13.35 -4.56
CA PHE A 217 -7.69 14.66 -4.03
C PHE A 217 -8.83 15.34 -3.27
N ASN A 218 -10.05 15.33 -3.83
CA ASN A 218 -11.22 15.90 -3.15
C ASN A 218 -11.56 15.16 -1.84
N THR A 219 -11.42 13.83 -1.84
CA THR A 219 -11.63 13.01 -0.62
C THR A 219 -10.56 13.30 0.45
N CYS A 220 -9.30 13.46 0.05
CA CYS A 220 -8.21 13.86 0.94
C CYS A 220 -8.46 15.26 1.55
N GLN A 221 -8.96 16.21 0.76
CA GLN A 221 -9.33 17.54 1.26
C GLN A 221 -10.45 17.47 2.29
N ALA A 222 -11.46 16.61 2.09
CA ALA A 222 -12.51 16.39 3.08
C ALA A 222 -11.94 15.83 4.40
N ALA A 223 -11.01 14.88 4.33
CA ALA A 223 -10.33 14.35 5.51
C ALA A 223 -9.53 15.43 6.27
N LEU A 224 -8.81 16.29 5.54
CA LEU A 224 -8.06 17.41 6.12
C LEU A 224 -8.97 18.43 6.79
N ALA A 225 -10.07 18.80 6.14
CA ALA A 225 -11.05 19.73 6.70
C ALA A 225 -11.62 19.21 8.02
N GLU A 226 -11.97 17.93 8.08
CA GLU A 226 -12.47 17.29 9.30
C GLU A 226 -11.39 17.19 10.39
N ALA A 227 -10.15 16.86 10.04
CA ALA A 227 -9.05 16.81 10.99
C ALA A 227 -8.81 18.18 11.67
N TYR A 228 -8.81 19.27 10.89
CA TYR A 228 -8.70 20.63 11.45
C TYR A 228 -9.94 21.07 12.20
N ALA A 229 -11.14 20.62 11.80
CA ALA A 229 -12.38 20.93 12.52
C ALA A 229 -12.40 20.29 13.92
N ARG A 230 -11.97 19.01 14.03
CA ARG A 230 -11.92 18.28 15.31
C ARG A 230 -10.79 18.75 16.22
N ASN A 231 -9.68 19.23 15.67
CA ASN A 231 -8.55 19.73 16.44
C ASN A 231 -7.96 21.03 15.87
N PRO A 232 -8.64 22.18 16.05
CA PRO A 232 -8.22 23.45 15.44
C PRO A 232 -6.88 23.98 15.94
N SER A 233 -6.49 23.60 17.15
CA SER A 233 -5.26 24.02 17.82
C SER A 233 -4.27 22.86 18.01
N ALA A 234 -4.32 21.85 17.14
CA ALA A 234 -3.38 20.75 17.17
C ALA A 234 -1.94 21.29 17.09
N MET A 235 -1.12 20.97 18.09
CA MET A 235 0.31 21.33 18.06
C MET A 235 1.04 20.63 16.91
N GLU A 236 0.58 19.44 16.54
CA GLU A 236 1.10 18.67 15.43
C GLU A 236 0.06 18.63 14.29
N PRO A 237 0.42 19.08 13.07
CA PRO A 237 -0.48 19.00 11.93
C PRO A 237 -0.71 17.54 11.50
N PRO A 238 -1.79 17.23 10.77
CA PRO A 238 -2.07 15.88 10.28
C PRO A 238 -1.11 15.51 9.13
N LEU A 239 0.17 15.25 9.45
CA LEU A 239 1.26 15.08 8.50
C LEU A 239 0.95 14.03 7.41
N ASN A 240 0.40 12.88 7.78
CA ASN A 240 0.06 11.82 6.84
C ASN A 240 -0.96 12.27 5.77
N LEU A 241 -1.91 13.13 6.12
CA LEU A 241 -2.86 13.70 5.16
C LEU A 241 -2.21 14.77 4.28
N LEU A 242 -1.34 15.61 4.84
CA LEU A 242 -0.60 16.62 4.08
C LEU A 242 0.36 15.99 3.06
N LEU A 243 1.04 14.90 3.44
CA LEU A 243 1.89 14.14 2.53
C LEU A 243 1.08 13.50 1.40
N LEU A 244 -0.07 12.91 1.71
CA LEU A 244 -0.99 12.37 0.70
C LEU A 244 -1.50 13.45 -0.24
N GLN A 245 -1.93 14.60 0.29
CA GLN A 245 -2.37 15.74 -0.51
C GLN A 245 -1.26 16.19 -1.48
N ARG A 246 -0.03 16.33 -0.99
CA ARG A 246 1.13 16.69 -1.82
C ARG A 246 1.39 15.65 -2.92
N GLN A 247 1.32 14.36 -2.62
CA GLN A 247 1.47 13.29 -3.61
C GLN A 247 0.41 13.42 -4.71
N LEU A 248 -0.85 13.64 -4.35
CA LEU A 248 -1.95 13.78 -5.30
C LEU A 248 -1.80 15.05 -6.14
N LEU A 249 -1.42 16.17 -5.53
CA LEU A 249 -1.12 17.42 -6.25
C LEU A 249 0.01 17.24 -7.26
N ASN A 250 1.09 16.54 -6.90
CA ASN A 250 2.18 16.26 -7.85
C ASN A 250 1.69 15.47 -9.07
N LYS A 251 0.77 14.51 -8.88
CA LYS A 251 0.14 13.79 -9.99
C LYS A 251 -0.75 14.71 -10.83
N LEU A 252 -1.53 15.57 -10.19
CA LEU A 252 -2.40 16.55 -10.88
C LEU A 252 -1.60 17.62 -11.62
N TYR A 253 -0.42 18.02 -11.16
CA TYR A 253 0.44 18.98 -11.85
C TYR A 253 1.48 18.34 -12.77
N ALA A 254 1.38 17.03 -13.03
CA ALA A 254 2.23 16.38 -14.00
C ALA A 254 2.12 17.08 -15.38
N PRO A 255 3.24 17.36 -16.05
CA PRO A 255 3.24 18.10 -17.30
C PRO A 255 2.45 17.36 -18.38
N VAL A 256 1.76 18.13 -19.23
CA VAL A 256 1.12 17.59 -20.43
C VAL A 256 2.19 17.37 -21.50
N ILE A 257 2.39 16.11 -21.86
CA ILE A 257 3.23 15.64 -22.95
C ILE A 257 2.33 15.47 -24.17
N LEU A 258 2.38 16.44 -25.07
CA LEU A 258 1.59 16.47 -26.30
C LEU A 258 2.42 15.92 -27.46
N SER A 259 1.88 14.91 -28.15
CA SER A 259 2.34 14.47 -29.46
C SER A 259 1.34 14.92 -30.54
N ILE A 260 1.88 15.26 -31.71
CA ILE A 260 1.10 15.79 -32.83
C ILE A 260 1.50 15.01 -34.08
N GLN A 261 0.50 14.49 -34.80
CA GLN A 261 0.66 13.85 -36.09
C GLN A 261 -0.19 14.55 -37.13
N LEU A 262 0.31 14.67 -38.36
CA LEU A 262 -0.41 15.23 -39.50
C LEU A 262 -0.41 14.23 -40.65
N ALA A 263 -1.61 13.81 -41.07
CA ALA A 263 -1.79 12.95 -42.24
C ALA A 263 -2.97 13.47 -43.06
N SER A 264 -2.74 13.77 -44.35
CA SER A 264 -3.81 14.21 -45.27
C SER A 264 -4.69 15.33 -44.72
N GLN A 265 -4.09 16.39 -44.16
CA GLN A 265 -4.74 17.53 -43.49
C GLN A 265 -5.43 17.21 -42.15
N LEU A 266 -5.49 15.95 -41.72
CA LEU A 266 -5.98 15.56 -40.40
C LEU A 266 -4.85 15.67 -39.38
N VAL A 267 -5.04 16.53 -38.38
CA VAL A 267 -4.18 16.63 -37.19
C VAL A 267 -4.73 15.68 -36.14
N THR A 268 -3.87 14.80 -35.64
CA THR A 268 -4.13 13.99 -34.46
C THR A 268 -3.28 14.52 -33.31
N LEU A 269 -3.94 15.01 -32.28
CA LEU A 269 -3.35 15.41 -31.00
C LEU A 269 -3.50 14.24 -30.03
N GLN A 270 -2.41 13.83 -29.41
CA GLN A 270 -2.43 12.83 -28.35
C GLN A 270 -1.63 13.32 -27.14
N TRP A 271 -2.18 13.16 -25.94
CA TRP A 271 -1.50 13.57 -24.72
C TRP A 271 -1.79 12.65 -23.53
N ASN A 272 -0.87 12.60 -22.57
CA ASN A 272 -1.12 11.97 -21.27
C ASN A 272 -2.19 12.76 -20.53
N SER A 273 -3.16 12.06 -19.97
CA SER A 273 -4.31 12.64 -19.31
C SER A 273 -4.60 11.97 -17.98
N ILE A 274 -5.36 12.66 -17.12
CA ILE A 274 -5.84 12.13 -15.86
C ILE A 274 -7.34 11.90 -16.02
N PRO A 275 -7.84 10.67 -15.77
CA PRO A 275 -9.27 10.40 -15.82
C PRO A 275 -10.10 11.42 -15.05
N ASP A 276 -11.25 11.78 -15.61
CA ASP A 276 -12.19 12.77 -15.11
C ASP A 276 -11.71 14.23 -15.05
N ARG A 277 -10.44 14.49 -15.36
CA ARG A 277 -9.92 15.86 -15.47
C ARG A 277 -10.41 16.53 -16.75
N LEU A 278 -10.65 17.84 -16.67
CA LEU A 278 -11.01 18.68 -17.80
C LEU A 278 -9.78 19.27 -18.49
N TYR A 279 -9.77 19.21 -19.82
CA TYR A 279 -8.76 19.77 -20.68
C TYR A 279 -9.38 20.80 -21.63
N GLU A 280 -8.64 21.89 -21.86
CA GLU A 280 -8.96 22.89 -22.85
C GLU A 280 -8.04 22.73 -24.06
N LEU A 281 -8.63 22.63 -25.25
CA LEU A 281 -7.91 22.60 -26.52
C LEU A 281 -8.07 23.95 -27.18
N GLN A 282 -6.96 24.54 -27.58
CA GLN A 282 -6.96 25.84 -28.26
C GLN A 282 -6.11 25.78 -29.52
N THR A 283 -6.46 26.62 -30.48
CA THR A 283 -5.72 26.78 -31.73
C THR A 283 -5.33 28.22 -31.96
N SER A 284 -4.25 28.42 -32.71
CA SER A 284 -3.78 29.74 -33.12
C SER A 284 -3.22 29.69 -34.53
N GLN A 285 -3.26 30.81 -35.24
CA GLN A 285 -2.55 30.98 -36.51
C GLN A 285 -1.22 31.74 -36.35
N ASN A 286 -1.00 32.40 -35.21
CA ASN A 286 0.11 33.34 -35.01
C ASN A 286 0.83 33.22 -33.65
N LEU A 287 0.48 32.22 -32.83
CA LEU A 287 0.96 31.99 -31.45
C LEU A 287 0.60 33.08 -30.42
N ARG A 288 -0.13 34.11 -30.81
CA ARG A 288 -0.55 35.23 -29.95
C ARG A 288 -2.03 35.15 -29.61
N ASP A 289 -2.86 35.02 -30.64
CA ASP A 289 -4.30 34.96 -30.52
C ASP A 289 -4.72 33.49 -30.51
N TRP A 290 -5.28 33.04 -29.40
CA TRP A 290 -5.71 31.66 -29.18
C TRP A 290 -7.23 31.59 -29.15
N ALA A 291 -7.81 30.76 -30.02
CA ALA A 291 -9.24 30.48 -30.05
C ALA A 291 -9.52 29.09 -29.45
N PRO A 292 -10.59 28.94 -28.66
CA PRO A 292 -10.97 27.63 -28.12
C PRO A 292 -11.47 26.71 -29.24
N LEU A 293 -10.94 25.49 -29.27
CA LEU A 293 -11.49 24.36 -30.02
C LEU A 293 -12.47 23.57 -29.15
N VAL A 294 -12.07 23.30 -27.91
CA VAL A 294 -12.88 22.64 -26.88
C VAL A 294 -12.55 23.27 -25.53
N SER A 295 -13.56 23.69 -24.78
CA SER A 295 -13.37 24.38 -23.49
C SER A 295 -13.35 23.47 -22.26
N ALA A 296 -13.93 22.27 -22.35
CA ALA A 296 -14.05 21.33 -21.22
C ALA A 296 -14.09 19.87 -21.70
N LEU A 297 -13.00 19.40 -22.30
CA LEU A 297 -12.86 17.99 -22.68
C LEU A 297 -12.58 17.15 -21.44
N LYS A 298 -13.56 16.37 -21.00
CA LYS A 298 -13.40 15.42 -19.90
C LYS A 298 -12.61 14.19 -20.36
N ALA A 299 -11.48 13.93 -19.71
CA ALA A 299 -10.67 12.76 -20.01
C ALA A 299 -11.35 11.47 -19.51
N THR A 300 -11.37 10.46 -20.37
CA THR A 300 -11.94 9.12 -20.16
C THR A 300 -10.90 8.06 -19.80
N GLY A 301 -9.61 8.41 -19.79
CA GLY A 301 -8.51 7.46 -19.59
C GLY A 301 -7.19 8.18 -19.34
N THR A 302 -6.09 7.44 -19.38
CA THR A 302 -4.73 7.97 -19.14
C THR A 302 -4.07 8.56 -20.38
N ASN A 303 -4.65 8.35 -21.56
CA ASN A 303 -4.25 8.99 -22.80
C ASN A 303 -5.49 9.51 -23.50
N GLN A 304 -5.44 10.76 -23.96
CA GLN A 304 -6.47 11.34 -24.79
C GLN A 304 -6.00 11.47 -26.23
N VAL A 305 -6.94 11.30 -27.14
CA VAL A 305 -6.75 11.49 -28.58
C VAL A 305 -7.85 12.41 -29.08
N TRP A 306 -7.45 13.44 -29.82
CA TRP A 306 -8.39 14.36 -30.45
C TRP A 306 -7.94 14.69 -31.87
N GLN A 307 -8.91 14.83 -32.77
CA GLN A 307 -8.64 15.02 -34.20
C GLN A 307 -9.37 16.23 -34.76
N THR A 308 -8.70 16.95 -35.67
CA THR A 308 -9.31 18.02 -36.47
C THR A 308 -8.61 18.15 -37.81
N ASN A 309 -9.32 18.70 -38.79
CA ASN A 309 -8.68 19.14 -40.01
C ASN A 309 -7.98 20.50 -39.81
N ILE A 310 -6.84 20.70 -40.47
CA ILE A 310 -6.29 22.05 -40.65
C ILE A 310 -7.11 22.80 -41.69
N SER A 311 -7.27 24.11 -41.47
CA SER A 311 -8.03 25.00 -42.37
C SER A 311 -7.16 26.01 -43.12
N GLY A 312 -5.83 25.95 -42.95
CA GLY A 312 -4.89 26.90 -43.54
C GLY A 312 -3.47 26.36 -43.69
N THR A 313 -2.54 27.21 -44.14
CA THR A 313 -1.13 26.84 -44.38
C THR A 313 -0.32 26.67 -43.09
N ARG A 314 -0.74 27.28 -41.98
CA ARG A 314 -0.10 27.17 -40.67
C ARG A 314 -1.13 27.23 -39.56
N GLN A 315 -1.07 26.28 -38.63
CA GLN A 315 -1.94 26.22 -37.47
C GLN A 315 -1.17 25.63 -36.29
N PHE A 316 -1.37 26.20 -35.11
CA PHE A 316 -0.78 25.79 -33.85
C PHE A 316 -1.86 25.25 -32.92
N PHE A 317 -1.46 24.35 -32.03
CA PHE A 317 -2.33 23.73 -31.06
C PHE A 317 -1.67 23.77 -29.70
N ARG A 318 -2.47 23.97 -28.65
CA ARG A 318 -2.04 23.74 -27.27
C ARG A 318 -3.15 23.06 -26.49
N VAL A 319 -2.73 22.29 -25.51
CA VAL A 319 -3.60 21.63 -24.55
C VAL A 319 -3.29 22.23 -23.18
N ASN A 320 -4.29 22.85 -22.57
CA ASN A 320 -4.18 23.31 -21.20
C ASN A 320 -4.95 22.31 -20.34
N SER A 321 -4.35 21.87 -19.24
CA SER A 321 -5.10 21.17 -18.20
C SER A 321 -5.77 22.22 -17.31
N GLY A 322 -7.08 22.09 -17.08
CA GLY A 322 -7.74 22.91 -16.07
C GLY A 322 -7.16 22.64 -14.67
N PRO A 323 -7.40 23.54 -13.69
CA PRO A 323 -7.16 23.23 -12.30
C PRO A 323 -7.86 21.91 -11.90
#